data_AF-A0A5M3XIZ9-F1
#
_entry.id   AF-A0A5M3XIZ9-F1
#
_cell.length_a   1.000
_cell.length_b   1.000
_cell.length_c   1.000
_cell.angle_alpha   90.00
_cell.angle_beta   90.00
_cell.angle_gamma   90.00
#
_symmetry.space_group_name_H-M   'P 1'
#
loop_
_entity.id
_entity.type
_entity.pdbx_description
1 polymer ?
#
loop_
_entity_poly.entity_id
_entity_poly.type
_entity_poly.pdbx_seq_one_letter_code
_entity_poly.pdbx_strand_id
1 'polypeptide(L)'
;MQVALLTSGLIDFNVLHVRAGSKDGGRATFEKLVQDVVGIKYPDVSTIEANPGDWGIDAYVGSLVEGAVSVWQSKFFIDGFDKSQQSQVREAFESACKAAKDEGYELLTWALCMPCNFDGPNEKWWQGWKKRKEKETGVAIDLWNEIRLRQMLLTDEGAVIREYYFNPTAAIADSVNRPTVRLEDLDQYEGALFVKQMHEAGLIACDEAKEEFFNAEIFTHEVNDKAIPDEVAALNDSRAVLASLWAQRFNTAVQSNSGRLLPGLYERVMDAVRDYHPSMPSFLKCGLIHAYGVVHQRVNDGRAGWVRNYKEIANLHFSGPALDASEAISDGGLDEDKDGSALSAEEAI
;
A
#
# COMPACT_ATOMS: atom_id res chain seq x y z
N MET A 1 -3.37 7.49 15.09
CA MET A 1 -4.67 6.82 15.35
C MET A 1 -4.50 5.36 14.97
N GLN A 2 -4.47 4.45 15.95
CA GLN A 2 -4.42 3.00 15.66
C GLN A 2 -5.78 2.60 15.11
N VAL A 3 -5.85 2.34 13.81
CA VAL A 3 -7.00 1.64 13.25
C VAL A 3 -6.71 0.16 13.43
N ALA A 4 -7.26 -0.42 14.50
CA ALA A 4 -7.43 -1.86 14.53
C ALA A 4 -8.33 -2.21 13.34
N LEU A 5 -7.79 -2.93 12.36
CA LEU A 5 -8.64 -3.71 11.47
C LEU A 5 -9.30 -4.74 12.38
N LEU A 6 -10.47 -4.40 12.92
CA LEU A 6 -11.36 -5.33 13.61
C LEU A 6 -11.91 -6.30 12.56
N THR A 7 -11.05 -7.14 11.97
CA THR A 7 -11.47 -8.39 11.36
C THR A 7 -11.86 -9.30 12.51
N SER A 8 -13.11 -9.15 12.94
CA SER A 8 -13.80 -10.08 13.80
C SER A 8 -13.57 -11.52 13.30
N GLY A 9 -12.77 -12.28 14.04
CA GLY A 9 -12.90 -13.74 14.20
C GLY A 9 -12.51 -14.68 13.05
N LEU A 10 -12.12 -14.21 11.86
CA LEU A 10 -11.74 -15.13 10.77
C LEU A 10 -10.24 -15.47 10.81
N ILE A 11 -9.92 -16.62 11.40
CA ILE A 11 -8.58 -17.23 11.28
C ILE A 11 -8.48 -17.88 9.90
N ASP A 12 -7.73 -17.24 9.00
CA ASP A 12 -7.36 -17.77 7.68
C ASP A 12 -5.83 -17.87 7.59
N PHE A 13 -5.31 -19.11 7.48
CA PHE A 13 -3.87 -19.36 7.40
C PHE A 13 -3.24 -18.88 6.08
N ASN A 14 -4.03 -18.53 5.05
CA ASN A 14 -3.49 -17.86 3.85
C ASN A 14 -2.83 -16.52 4.18
N VAL A 15 -3.31 -15.85 5.23
CA VAL A 15 -2.74 -14.58 5.68
C VAL A 15 -1.25 -14.70 5.99
N LEU A 16 -0.76 -15.87 6.42
CA LEU A 16 0.64 -16.06 6.79
C LEU A 16 1.61 -15.85 5.62
N HIS A 17 1.32 -16.41 4.43
CA HIS A 17 2.19 -16.22 3.26
C HIS A 17 1.99 -14.87 2.57
N VAL A 18 0.76 -14.35 2.57
CA VAL A 18 0.47 -13.00 2.09
C VAL A 18 1.27 -11.98 2.90
N ARG A 19 1.29 -12.10 4.23
CA ARG A 19 2.04 -11.21 5.13
C ARG A 19 3.55 -11.34 4.95
N ALA A 20 4.05 -12.56 4.76
CA ALA A 20 5.48 -12.78 4.60
C ALA A 20 6.00 -12.43 3.19
N GLY A 21 5.12 -12.01 2.27
CA GLY A 21 5.46 -11.66 0.90
C GLY A 21 5.91 -12.85 0.03
N SER A 22 5.86 -14.07 0.56
CA SER A 22 6.31 -15.29 -0.12
C SER A 22 5.75 -16.55 0.54
N LYS A 23 5.65 -17.65 -0.25
CA LYS A 23 5.24 -18.96 0.27
C LYS A 23 6.22 -19.54 1.28
N ASP A 24 7.52 -19.34 1.07
CA ASP A 24 8.55 -19.81 2.01
C ASP A 24 8.50 -19.03 3.33
N GLY A 25 8.28 -17.71 3.27
CA GLY A 25 8.04 -16.91 4.47
C GLY A 25 6.76 -17.32 5.21
N GLY A 26 5.71 -17.70 4.46
CA GLY A 26 4.48 -18.26 5.04
C GLY A 26 4.72 -19.60 5.76
N ARG A 27 5.53 -20.47 5.17
CA ARG A 27 5.95 -21.74 5.79
C ARG A 27 6.68 -21.52 7.10
N ALA A 28 7.69 -20.65 7.10
CA ALA A 28 8.44 -20.31 8.31
C ALA A 28 7.56 -19.66 9.39
N THR A 29 6.58 -18.86 8.99
CA THR A 29 5.63 -18.24 9.93
C THR A 29 4.67 -19.28 10.52
N PHE A 30 4.21 -20.24 9.72
CA PHE A 30 3.33 -21.32 10.18
C PHE A 30 4.04 -22.27 11.15
N GLU A 31 5.32 -22.58 10.91
CA GLU A 31 6.15 -23.37 11.82
C GLU A 31 6.20 -22.75 13.23
N LYS A 32 6.50 -21.45 13.32
CA LYS A 32 6.50 -20.71 14.59
C LYS A 32 5.12 -20.69 15.25
N LEU A 33 4.06 -20.49 14.48
CA LEU A 33 2.69 -20.56 15.00
C LEU A 33 2.40 -21.93 15.62
N VAL A 34 2.83 -23.02 14.99
CA VAL A 34 2.66 -24.37 15.53
C VAL A 34 3.44 -24.53 16.83
N GLN A 35 4.69 -24.07 16.89
CA GLN A 35 5.51 -24.09 18.11
C GLN A 35 4.80 -23.38 19.27
N ASP A 36 4.29 -22.16 19.03
CA ASP A 36 3.59 -21.39 20.06
C ASP A 36 2.30 -22.08 20.51
N VAL A 37 1.52 -22.65 19.58
CA VAL A 37 0.27 -23.38 19.90
C VAL A 37 0.57 -24.65 20.69
N VAL A 38 1.66 -25.37 20.39
CA VAL A 38 2.10 -26.51 21.19
C VAL A 38 2.49 -26.06 22.59
N GLY A 39 3.17 -24.92 22.73
CA GLY A 39 3.60 -24.34 24.01
C GLY A 39 2.44 -23.97 24.94
N ILE A 40 1.27 -23.63 24.40
CA ILE A 40 0.05 -23.45 25.23
C ILE A 40 -0.29 -24.73 25.99
N LYS A 41 -0.24 -25.88 25.28
CA LYS A 41 -0.69 -27.16 25.84
C LYS A 41 0.40 -27.87 26.63
N TYR A 42 1.65 -27.63 26.27
CA TYR A 42 2.82 -28.28 26.86
C TYR A 42 3.86 -27.20 27.22
N PRO A 43 3.83 -26.66 28.45
CA PRO A 43 4.77 -25.62 28.89
C PRO A 43 6.25 -26.04 28.79
N ASP A 44 6.54 -27.33 28.86
CA ASP A 44 7.89 -27.90 28.74
C ASP A 44 8.31 -28.15 27.27
N VAL A 45 7.63 -27.54 26.29
CA VAL A 45 8.00 -27.66 24.88
C VAL A 45 9.39 -27.08 24.63
N SER A 46 10.16 -27.76 23.80
CA SER A 46 11.43 -27.28 23.26
C SER A 46 11.38 -27.28 21.73
N THR A 47 12.14 -26.38 21.12
CA THR A 47 12.28 -26.25 19.67
C THR A 47 13.72 -26.56 19.27
N ILE A 48 13.92 -27.18 18.12
CA ILE A 48 15.24 -27.34 17.52
C ILE A 48 15.42 -26.20 16.51
N GLU A 49 16.50 -25.42 16.63
CA GLU A 49 16.84 -24.43 15.60
C GLU A 49 17.39 -25.16 14.37
N ALA A 50 16.92 -24.76 13.19
CA ALA A 50 17.30 -25.34 11.91
C ALA A 50 18.83 -25.40 11.73
N ASN A 51 19.40 -26.58 11.92
CA ASN A 51 20.76 -26.91 11.51
C ASN A 51 20.69 -27.76 10.24
N PRO A 52 21.46 -27.51 9.17
CA PRO A 52 21.36 -28.29 7.94
C PRO A 52 21.53 -29.80 8.21
N GLY A 53 20.44 -30.57 8.07
CA GLY A 53 20.37 -31.98 8.51
C GLY A 53 19.31 -32.26 9.57
N ASP A 54 18.54 -31.25 9.97
CA ASP A 54 17.53 -31.34 11.03
C ASP A 54 16.48 -32.44 10.77
N TRP A 55 16.10 -33.15 11.83
CA TRP A 55 15.24 -34.34 11.79
C TRP A 55 13.77 -34.04 11.41
N GLY A 56 13.47 -32.80 11.02
CA GLY A 56 12.14 -32.30 10.72
C GLY A 56 11.26 -32.20 11.97
N ILE A 57 11.87 -32.00 13.14
CA ILE A 57 11.18 -31.81 14.42
C ILE A 57 11.02 -30.30 14.63
N ASP A 58 9.81 -29.80 14.46
CA ASP A 58 9.57 -28.35 14.61
C ASP A 58 9.32 -28.00 16.08
N ALA A 59 8.70 -28.91 16.84
CA ALA A 59 8.57 -28.83 18.29
C ALA A 59 8.57 -30.22 18.92
N TYR A 60 9.07 -30.33 20.15
CA TYR A 60 9.01 -31.58 20.90
C TYR A 60 8.83 -31.37 22.41
N VAL A 61 8.34 -32.40 23.07
CA VAL A 61 8.21 -32.49 24.54
C VAL A 61 8.83 -33.80 24.99
N GLY A 62 9.70 -33.75 25.99
CA GLY A 62 10.44 -34.91 26.50
C GLY A 62 11.96 -34.76 26.33
N SER A 63 12.66 -35.87 26.14
CA SER A 63 14.12 -35.92 26.05
C SER A 63 14.55 -36.60 24.75
N LEU A 64 15.43 -35.93 23.99
CA LEU A 64 16.04 -36.45 22.75
C LEU A 64 17.38 -37.18 22.99
N VAL A 65 17.88 -37.23 24.24
CA VAL A 65 19.16 -37.87 24.57
C VAL A 65 18.94 -39.27 25.11
N GLU A 66 18.13 -39.38 26.16
CA GLU A 66 17.67 -40.65 26.72
C GLU A 66 16.27 -40.40 27.30
N GLY A 67 15.26 -41.08 26.75
CA GLY A 67 13.88 -40.95 27.20
C GLY A 67 12.86 -41.02 26.07
N ALA A 68 11.64 -40.62 26.41
CA ALA A 68 10.49 -40.69 25.53
C ALA A 68 10.12 -39.28 25.06
N VAL A 69 9.77 -39.13 23.78
CA VAL A 69 9.51 -37.84 23.14
C VAL A 69 8.18 -37.84 22.38
N SER A 70 7.49 -36.71 22.43
CA SER A 70 6.38 -36.40 21.52
C SER A 70 6.82 -35.27 20.59
N VAL A 71 6.59 -35.45 19.29
CA VAL A 71 7.05 -34.55 18.22
C VAL A 71 5.87 -33.96 17.47
N TRP A 72 5.98 -32.68 17.14
CA TRP A 72 5.09 -31.96 16.23
C TRP A 72 5.89 -31.51 15.02
N GLN A 73 5.32 -31.76 13.85
CA GLN A 73 5.91 -31.39 12.57
C GLN A 73 4.88 -30.64 11.74
N SER A 74 5.25 -29.44 11.33
CA SER A 74 4.46 -28.55 10.50
C SER A 74 4.69 -28.82 9.02
N LYS A 75 3.60 -28.82 8.26
CA LYS A 75 3.63 -28.85 6.80
C LYS A 75 2.63 -27.83 6.26
N PHE A 76 3.15 -26.78 5.63
CA PHE A 76 2.35 -25.67 5.12
C PHE A 76 1.69 -25.99 3.77
N PHE A 77 0.73 -26.92 3.76
CA PHE A 77 -0.03 -27.36 2.59
C PHE A 77 -1.22 -26.45 2.28
N ILE A 78 -0.96 -25.18 1.93
CA ILE A 78 -2.04 -24.19 1.74
C ILE A 78 -2.80 -24.35 0.41
N ASP A 79 -2.14 -24.84 -0.63
CA ASP A 79 -2.72 -24.97 -1.99
C ASP A 79 -3.49 -26.28 -2.22
N GLY A 80 -3.72 -27.08 -1.16
CA GLY A 80 -4.39 -28.37 -1.22
C GLY A 80 -3.50 -29.57 -0.86
N PHE A 81 -4.09 -30.76 -0.94
CA PHE A 81 -3.48 -32.01 -0.49
C PHE A 81 -3.72 -33.14 -1.50
N ASP A 82 -2.66 -33.58 -2.16
CA ASP A 82 -2.67 -34.64 -3.17
C ASP A 82 -1.59 -35.71 -2.91
N LYS A 83 -1.33 -36.58 -3.89
CA LYS A 83 -0.35 -37.67 -3.79
C LYS A 83 1.07 -37.19 -3.45
N SER A 84 1.45 -36.00 -3.89
CA SER A 84 2.72 -35.35 -3.57
C SER A 84 2.81 -35.04 -2.08
N GLN A 85 1.80 -34.37 -1.51
CA GLN A 85 1.76 -34.09 -0.07
C GLN A 85 1.67 -35.39 0.74
N GLN A 86 0.94 -36.40 0.26
CA GLN A 86 0.93 -37.73 0.87
C GLN A 86 2.32 -38.38 0.90
N SER A 87 3.18 -38.17 -0.12
CA SER A 87 4.56 -38.66 -0.10
C SER A 87 5.37 -37.94 0.97
N GLN A 88 5.27 -36.61 1.01
CA GLN A 88 5.96 -35.78 1.99
C GLN A 88 5.58 -36.14 3.43
N VAL A 89 4.32 -36.51 3.70
CA VAL A 89 3.88 -37.00 5.01
C VAL A 89 4.55 -38.32 5.39
N ARG A 90 4.68 -39.27 4.44
CA ARG A 90 5.35 -40.55 4.70
C ARG A 90 6.83 -40.34 4.98
N GLU A 91 7.50 -39.58 4.14
CA GLU A 91 8.93 -39.27 4.27
C GLU A 91 9.23 -38.56 5.59
N ALA A 92 8.36 -37.63 5.99
CA ALA A 92 8.44 -36.91 7.25
C ALA A 92 8.35 -37.86 8.47
N PHE A 93 7.33 -38.73 8.50
CA PHE A 93 7.18 -39.71 9.58
C PHE A 93 8.32 -40.73 9.61
N GLU A 94 8.76 -41.23 8.44
CA GLU A 94 9.88 -42.17 8.34
C GLU A 94 11.19 -41.54 8.83
N SER A 95 11.41 -40.25 8.53
CA SER A 95 12.56 -39.50 9.02
C SER A 95 12.54 -39.35 10.53
N ALA A 96 11.38 -39.04 11.13
CA ALA A 96 11.23 -38.94 12.58
C ALA A 96 11.50 -40.27 13.30
N CYS A 97 10.98 -41.38 12.76
CA CYS A 97 11.25 -42.72 13.28
C CYS A 97 12.73 -43.12 13.14
N LYS A 98 13.35 -42.74 12.02
CA LYS A 98 14.78 -42.99 11.79
C LYS A 98 15.63 -42.20 12.79
N ALA A 99 15.34 -40.92 12.99
CA ALA A 99 16.05 -40.08 13.96
C ALA A 99 15.94 -40.66 15.38
N ALA A 100 14.74 -41.09 15.79
CA ALA A 100 14.55 -41.75 17.09
C ALA A 100 15.45 -42.97 17.28
N LYS A 101 15.58 -43.79 16.23
CA LYS A 101 16.44 -44.96 16.25
C LYS A 101 17.93 -44.61 16.25
N ASP A 102 18.34 -43.67 15.40
CA ASP A 102 19.74 -43.30 15.21
C ASP A 102 20.30 -42.57 16.44
N GLU A 103 19.47 -41.79 17.13
CA GLU A 103 19.83 -41.00 18.32
C GLU A 103 19.50 -41.67 19.65
N GLY A 104 18.77 -42.80 19.63
CA GLY A 104 18.55 -43.64 20.81
C GLY A 104 17.41 -43.23 21.74
N TYR A 105 16.48 -42.37 21.29
CA TYR A 105 15.29 -41.97 22.04
C TYR A 105 14.02 -42.72 21.59
N GLU A 106 13.00 -42.79 22.45
CA GLU A 106 11.70 -43.40 22.13
C GLU A 106 10.72 -42.36 21.60
N LEU A 107 10.27 -42.50 20.35
CA LEU A 107 9.20 -41.66 19.79
C LEU A 107 7.82 -42.18 20.24
N LEU A 108 7.16 -41.49 21.16
CA LEU A 108 5.83 -41.86 21.66
C LEU A 108 4.71 -41.38 20.75
N THR A 109 4.78 -40.12 20.35
CA THR A 109 3.74 -39.46 19.55
C THR A 109 4.37 -38.64 18.45
N TRP A 110 3.79 -38.71 17.26
CA TRP A 110 4.11 -37.84 16.13
C TRP A 110 2.83 -37.15 15.64
N ALA A 111 2.80 -35.83 15.65
CA ALA A 111 1.67 -35.03 15.23
C ALA A 111 2.00 -34.25 13.96
N LEU A 112 1.17 -34.42 12.93
CA LEU A 112 1.20 -33.59 11.73
C LEU A 112 0.37 -32.34 11.94
N CYS A 113 0.97 -31.16 11.77
CA CYS A 113 0.30 -29.87 11.81
C CYS A 113 0.17 -29.29 10.40
N MET A 114 -1.03 -28.92 9.97
CA MET A 114 -1.28 -28.40 8.61
C MET A 114 -2.41 -27.37 8.56
N PRO A 115 -2.31 -26.35 7.67
CA PRO A 115 -3.24 -25.22 7.63
C PRO A 115 -4.53 -25.49 6.85
N CYS A 116 -4.79 -26.74 6.44
CA CYS A 116 -5.99 -27.12 5.67
C CYS A 116 -6.62 -28.40 6.23
N ASN A 117 -7.88 -28.65 5.87
CA ASN A 117 -8.60 -29.88 6.19
C ASN A 117 -8.51 -30.89 5.04
N PHE A 118 -8.61 -32.18 5.36
CA PHE A 118 -8.76 -33.21 4.34
C PHE A 118 -10.16 -33.21 3.73
N ASP A 119 -10.23 -33.53 2.44
CA ASP A 119 -11.47 -33.98 1.81
C ASP A 119 -11.74 -35.46 2.15
N GLY A 120 -12.91 -35.97 1.76
CA GLY A 120 -13.31 -37.35 2.05
C GLY A 120 -12.28 -38.42 1.61
N PRO A 121 -11.76 -38.37 0.37
CA PRO A 121 -10.71 -39.28 -0.08
C PRO A 121 -9.41 -39.20 0.73
N ASN A 122 -8.91 -38.00 1.03
CA ASN A 122 -7.68 -37.83 1.80
C ASN A 122 -7.85 -38.21 3.27
N GLU A 123 -9.01 -37.95 3.87
CA GLU A 123 -9.33 -38.40 5.22
C GLU A 123 -9.31 -39.93 5.31
N LYS A 124 -9.92 -40.62 4.33
CA LYS A 124 -9.89 -42.08 4.24
C LYS A 124 -8.46 -42.61 4.09
N TRP A 125 -7.64 -41.95 3.26
CA TRP A 125 -6.23 -42.30 3.10
C TRP A 125 -5.46 -42.12 4.41
N TRP A 126 -5.63 -40.96 5.07
CA TRP A 126 -4.96 -40.62 6.33
C TRP A 126 -5.28 -41.64 7.41
N GLN A 127 -6.56 -41.92 7.67
CA GLN A 127 -6.99 -42.88 8.69
C GLN A 127 -6.44 -44.28 8.41
N GLY A 128 -6.44 -44.71 7.15
CA GLY A 128 -5.87 -45.99 6.76
C GLY A 128 -4.36 -46.05 6.95
N TRP A 129 -3.64 -44.99 6.56
CA TRP A 129 -2.19 -44.88 6.71
C TRP A 129 -1.78 -44.82 8.19
N LYS A 130 -2.40 -43.92 8.97
CA LYS A 130 -2.25 -43.78 10.42
C LYS A 130 -2.37 -45.13 11.12
N LYS A 131 -3.50 -45.82 10.96
CA LYS A 131 -3.75 -47.10 11.63
C LYS A 131 -2.69 -48.17 11.33
N ARG A 132 -2.18 -48.22 10.09
CA ARG A 132 -1.11 -49.15 9.72
C ARG A 132 0.19 -48.77 10.41
N LYS A 133 0.57 -47.50 10.36
CA LYS A 133 1.84 -47.02 10.94
C LYS A 133 1.87 -47.08 12.47
N GLU A 134 0.79 -46.77 13.15
CA GLU A 134 0.68 -46.95 14.61
C GLU A 134 0.87 -48.42 14.99
N LYS A 135 0.28 -49.36 14.22
CA LYS A 135 0.45 -50.80 14.46
C LYS A 135 1.88 -51.29 14.16
N GLU A 136 2.49 -50.78 13.09
CA GLU A 136 3.83 -51.18 12.65
C GLU A 136 4.93 -50.67 13.60
N THR A 137 4.76 -49.47 14.16
CA THR A 137 5.83 -48.75 14.87
C THR A 137 5.58 -48.60 16.37
N GLY A 138 4.33 -48.70 16.83
CA GLY A 138 3.94 -48.38 18.21
C GLY A 138 3.80 -46.90 18.50
N VAL A 139 4.19 -46.01 17.57
CA VAL A 139 4.09 -44.55 17.70
C VAL A 139 2.64 -44.11 17.53
N ALA A 140 2.11 -43.32 18.45
CA ALA A 140 0.80 -42.68 18.30
C ALA A 140 0.87 -41.55 17.26
N ILE A 141 -0.07 -41.51 16.32
CA ILE A 141 -0.06 -40.50 15.23
C ILE A 141 -1.25 -39.56 15.38
N ASP A 142 -1.00 -38.25 15.43
CA ASP A 142 -2.04 -37.24 15.58
C ASP A 142 -2.11 -36.26 14.39
N LEU A 143 -3.28 -35.63 14.20
CA LEU A 143 -3.51 -34.63 13.17
C LEU A 143 -4.01 -33.33 13.78
N TRP A 144 -3.28 -32.25 13.53
CA TRP A 144 -3.64 -30.88 13.86
C TRP A 144 -3.85 -30.13 12.55
N ASN A 145 -5.01 -30.38 11.95
CA ASN A 145 -5.49 -29.71 10.74
C ASN A 145 -6.09 -28.33 11.05
N GLU A 146 -6.54 -27.63 10.01
CA GLU A 146 -7.10 -26.28 10.12
C GLU A 146 -8.15 -26.15 11.22
N ILE A 147 -9.15 -27.04 11.26
CA ILE A 147 -10.23 -26.92 12.25
C ILE A 147 -9.71 -27.03 13.69
N ARG A 148 -8.76 -27.94 13.93
CA ARG A 148 -8.20 -28.15 15.27
C ARG A 148 -7.29 -27.00 15.70
N LEU A 149 -6.43 -26.52 14.81
CA LEU A 149 -5.59 -25.35 15.07
C LEU A 149 -6.44 -24.11 15.34
N ARG A 150 -7.52 -23.91 14.56
CA ARG A 150 -8.47 -22.81 14.79
C ARG A 150 -9.14 -22.92 16.14
N GLN A 151 -9.59 -24.11 16.55
CA GLN A 151 -10.18 -24.31 17.87
C GLN A 151 -9.21 -23.94 19.00
N MET A 152 -7.94 -24.31 18.88
CA MET A 152 -6.91 -23.94 19.85
C MET A 152 -6.67 -22.43 19.90
N LEU A 153 -6.61 -21.78 18.75
CA LEU A 153 -6.42 -20.32 18.66
C LEU A 153 -7.64 -19.51 19.12
N LEU A 154 -8.83 -20.12 19.17
CA LEU A 154 -10.06 -19.47 19.62
C LEU A 154 -10.27 -19.55 21.13
N THR A 155 -9.45 -20.30 21.87
CA THR A 155 -9.50 -20.29 23.34
C THR A 155 -8.92 -18.98 23.90
N ASP A 156 -9.13 -18.75 25.20
CA ASP A 156 -8.55 -17.60 25.90
C ASP A 156 -7.02 -17.68 25.94
N GLU A 157 -6.47 -18.88 26.14
CA GLU A 157 -5.02 -19.12 26.08
C GLU A 157 -4.46 -18.88 24.68
N GLY A 158 -5.23 -19.25 23.65
CA GLY A 158 -4.90 -19.02 22.24
C GLY A 158 -4.98 -17.57 21.80
N ALA A 159 -5.58 -16.68 22.60
CA ALA A 159 -5.89 -15.31 22.20
C ALA A 159 -4.63 -14.48 21.88
N VAL A 160 -3.56 -14.62 22.66
CA VAL A 160 -2.30 -13.89 22.46
C VAL A 160 -1.63 -14.31 21.16
N ILE A 161 -1.60 -15.61 20.87
CA ILE A 161 -1.06 -16.16 19.61
C ILE A 161 -1.91 -15.68 18.44
N ARG A 162 -3.24 -15.82 18.56
CA ARG A 162 -4.18 -15.38 17.52
C ARG A 162 -3.96 -13.90 17.18
N GLU A 163 -3.82 -13.05 18.19
CA GLU A 163 -3.56 -11.63 18.00
C GLU A 163 -2.23 -11.40 17.25
N TYR A 164 -1.14 -12.02 17.69
CA TYR A 164 0.17 -11.86 17.08
C TYR A 164 0.22 -12.29 15.59
N TYR A 165 -0.37 -13.45 15.26
CA TYR A 165 -0.28 -14.03 13.91
C TYR A 165 -1.39 -13.57 12.95
N PHE A 166 -2.57 -13.20 13.45
CA PHE A 166 -3.74 -12.90 12.59
C PHE A 166 -4.29 -11.49 12.75
N ASN A 167 -3.91 -10.78 13.81
CA ASN A 167 -4.31 -9.39 14.01
C ASN A 167 -3.07 -8.53 14.32
N PRO A 168 -2.10 -8.44 13.38
CA PRO A 168 -1.01 -7.52 13.59
C PRO A 168 -1.62 -6.13 13.66
N THR A 169 -1.53 -5.51 14.84
CA THR A 169 -1.51 -4.06 14.93
C THR A 169 -0.25 -3.64 14.18
N ALA A 170 -0.37 -3.48 12.86
CA ALA A 170 0.64 -2.83 12.09
C ALA A 170 0.69 -1.41 12.64
N ALA A 171 1.72 -1.12 13.43
CA ALA A 171 2.27 0.22 13.39
C ALA A 171 2.65 0.42 11.92
N ILE A 172 1.74 1.04 11.17
CA ILE A 172 2.07 1.64 9.89
C ILE A 172 3.27 2.50 10.24
N ALA A 173 4.47 2.09 9.80
CA ALA A 173 5.61 2.98 9.81
C ALA A 173 5.09 4.26 9.17
N ASP A 174 5.09 5.37 9.93
CA ASP A 174 4.48 6.62 9.51
C ASP A 174 4.71 6.77 8.02
N SER A 175 3.64 6.77 7.22
CA SER A 175 3.78 7.00 5.79
C SER A 175 4.33 8.41 5.68
N VAL A 176 5.66 8.53 5.66
CA VAL A 176 6.32 9.82 5.59
C VAL A 176 5.88 10.39 4.26
N ASN A 177 5.00 11.38 4.32
CA ASN A 177 4.59 12.14 3.16
C ASN A 177 5.85 12.63 2.44
N ARG A 178 5.74 12.88 1.13
CA ARG A 178 6.81 13.57 0.41
C ARG A 178 7.20 14.82 1.20
N PRO A 179 8.50 15.09 1.38
CA PRO A 179 8.93 16.25 2.13
C PRO A 179 8.44 17.50 1.42
N THR A 180 7.98 18.47 2.20
CA THR A 180 7.67 19.80 1.68
C THR A 180 8.94 20.63 1.59
N VAL A 181 9.05 21.42 0.53
CA VAL A 181 10.12 22.39 0.32
C VAL A 181 9.56 23.78 0.60
N ARG A 182 10.33 24.59 1.33
CA ARG A 182 9.98 25.97 1.61
C ARG A 182 10.12 26.81 0.34
N LEU A 183 9.15 27.67 0.07
CA LEU A 183 9.22 28.61 -1.03
C LEU A 183 10.09 29.82 -0.63
N GLU A 184 11.22 30.02 -1.32
CA GLU A 184 12.16 31.12 -0.99
C GLU A 184 11.75 32.45 -1.63
N ASP A 185 11.24 32.42 -2.86
CA ASP A 185 10.78 33.57 -3.61
C ASP A 185 9.26 33.49 -3.80
N LEU A 186 8.51 34.28 -3.03
CA LEU A 186 7.05 34.37 -3.11
C LEU A 186 6.58 35.16 -4.33
N ASP A 187 7.42 36.07 -4.85
CA ASP A 187 7.04 36.98 -5.93
C ASP A 187 6.90 36.23 -7.26
N GLN A 188 7.54 35.06 -7.38
CA GLN A 188 7.47 34.21 -8.58
C GLN A 188 6.03 33.82 -8.97
N TYR A 189 5.09 33.82 -8.02
CA TYR A 189 3.69 33.46 -8.25
C TYR A 189 2.72 34.65 -8.25
N GLU A 190 3.18 35.89 -8.11
CA GLU A 190 2.29 37.08 -8.14
C GLU A 190 1.51 37.18 -9.46
N GLY A 191 2.11 36.72 -10.55
CA GLY A 191 1.46 36.66 -11.86
C GLY A 191 0.49 35.48 -12.04
N ALA A 192 0.43 34.53 -11.12
CA ALA A 192 -0.32 33.28 -11.31
C ALA A 192 -1.84 33.50 -11.24
N LEU A 193 -2.59 32.74 -12.05
CA LEU A 193 -4.05 32.88 -12.09
C LEU A 193 -4.70 32.51 -10.76
N PHE A 194 -4.17 31.53 -10.03
CA PHE A 194 -4.74 31.16 -8.72
C PHE A 194 -4.62 32.30 -7.69
N VAL A 195 -3.49 33.02 -7.68
CA VAL A 195 -3.29 34.22 -6.84
C VAL A 195 -4.27 35.31 -7.24
N LYS A 196 -4.40 35.60 -8.55
CA LYS A 196 -5.39 36.55 -9.06
C LYS A 196 -6.82 36.20 -8.62
N GLN A 197 -7.22 34.92 -8.72
CA GLN A 197 -8.54 34.45 -8.29
C GLN A 197 -8.76 34.59 -6.78
N MET A 198 -7.72 34.39 -5.97
CA MET A 198 -7.79 34.59 -4.51
C MET A 198 -8.01 36.06 -4.17
N HIS A 199 -7.27 36.98 -4.80
CA HIS A 199 -7.49 38.42 -4.63
C HIS A 199 -8.90 38.86 -5.03
N GLU A 200 -9.42 38.34 -6.15
CA GLU A 200 -10.78 38.61 -6.61
C GLU A 200 -11.86 38.07 -5.65
N ALA A 201 -11.55 37.04 -4.88
CA ALA A 201 -12.40 36.52 -3.81
C ALA A 201 -12.23 37.24 -2.46
N GLY A 202 -11.32 38.24 -2.38
CA GLY A 202 -11.00 38.96 -1.15
C GLY A 202 -10.04 38.20 -0.21
N LEU A 203 -9.36 37.17 -0.70
CA LEU A 203 -8.35 36.41 0.04
C LEU A 203 -6.97 37.04 -0.22
N ILE A 204 -6.58 37.98 0.64
CA ILE A 204 -5.37 38.80 0.43
C ILE A 204 -4.10 38.13 0.96
N ALA A 205 -4.19 37.37 2.06
CA ALA A 205 -3.08 36.55 2.54
C ALA A 205 -3.04 35.25 1.73
N CYS A 206 -2.12 35.17 0.77
CA CYS A 206 -2.00 34.03 -0.14
C CYS A 206 -0.62 33.36 -0.15
N ASP A 207 0.29 33.75 0.75
CA ASP A 207 1.66 33.21 0.77
C ASP A 207 1.69 31.71 1.04
N GLU A 208 0.85 31.21 1.95
CA GLU A 208 0.70 29.77 2.20
C GLU A 208 0.15 29.05 0.97
N ALA A 209 -0.78 29.66 0.23
CA ALA A 209 -1.33 29.09 -1.00
C ALA A 209 -0.27 29.00 -2.12
N LYS A 210 0.67 29.97 -2.17
CA LYS A 210 1.82 29.92 -3.09
C LYS A 210 2.77 28.76 -2.72
N GLU A 211 3.05 28.57 -1.43
CA GLU A 211 3.89 27.45 -0.98
C GLU A 211 3.20 26.09 -1.21
N GLU A 212 1.88 25.99 -0.98
CA GLU A 212 1.08 24.82 -1.32
C GLU A 212 1.15 24.51 -2.83
N PHE A 213 0.97 25.52 -3.69
CA PHE A 213 1.07 25.38 -5.14
C PHE A 213 2.45 24.90 -5.57
N PHE A 214 3.52 25.51 -5.08
CA PHE A 214 4.92 25.14 -5.35
C PHE A 214 5.20 23.67 -5.01
N ASN A 215 4.77 23.24 -3.81
CA ASN A 215 4.95 21.85 -3.38
C ASN A 215 4.15 20.88 -4.26
N ALA A 216 2.94 21.25 -4.68
CA ALA A 216 2.18 20.43 -5.63
C ALA A 216 2.85 20.37 -7.01
N GLU A 217 3.48 21.43 -7.50
CA GLU A 217 4.25 21.38 -8.75
C GLU A 217 5.38 20.35 -8.65
N ILE A 218 6.23 20.44 -7.62
CA ILE A 218 7.30 19.46 -7.39
C ILE A 218 6.73 18.04 -7.35
N PHE A 219 5.68 17.82 -6.56
CA PHE A 219 5.04 16.51 -6.42
C PHE A 219 4.51 15.97 -7.75
N THR A 220 3.77 16.79 -8.50
CA THR A 220 3.17 16.35 -9.76
C THR A 220 4.20 16.14 -10.86
N HIS A 221 5.26 16.96 -10.92
CA HIS A 221 6.39 16.72 -11.81
C HIS A 221 7.09 15.42 -11.48
N GLU A 222 7.41 15.18 -10.20
CA GLU A 222 8.12 13.97 -9.79
C GLU A 222 7.34 12.69 -10.14
N VAL A 223 6.03 12.67 -9.93
CA VAL A 223 5.18 11.52 -10.28
C VAL A 223 5.14 11.30 -11.80
N ASN A 224 5.00 12.37 -12.58
CA ASN A 224 4.94 12.27 -14.04
C ASN A 224 6.29 11.87 -14.65
N ASP A 225 7.40 12.43 -14.15
CA ASP A 225 8.75 12.16 -14.65
C ASP A 225 9.19 10.72 -14.37
N LYS A 226 8.78 10.15 -13.23
CA LYS A 226 9.00 8.73 -12.91
C LYS A 226 8.22 7.79 -13.84
N ALA A 227 7.12 8.27 -14.42
CA ALA A 227 6.28 7.53 -15.36
C ALA A 227 5.83 6.13 -14.86
N ILE A 228 5.71 5.94 -13.54
CA ILE A 228 5.20 4.71 -12.95
C ILE A 228 3.68 4.66 -13.19
N PRO A 229 3.15 3.69 -13.96
CA PRO A 229 1.75 3.72 -14.40
C PRO A 229 0.74 3.84 -13.26
N ASP A 230 0.97 3.11 -12.17
CA ASP A 230 0.08 3.11 -11.02
C ASP A 230 0.10 4.45 -10.25
N GLU A 231 1.26 5.09 -10.13
CA GLU A 231 1.37 6.43 -9.49
C GLU A 231 0.70 7.50 -10.36
N VAL A 232 0.90 7.44 -11.68
CA VAL A 232 0.28 8.39 -12.62
C VAL A 232 -1.24 8.21 -12.63
N ALA A 233 -1.74 6.97 -12.66
CA ALA A 233 -3.18 6.70 -12.59
C ALA A 233 -3.77 7.18 -11.26
N ALA A 234 -3.13 6.86 -10.13
CA ALA A 234 -3.57 7.28 -8.82
C ALA A 234 -3.57 8.82 -8.64
N LEU A 235 -2.59 9.52 -9.20
CA LEU A 235 -2.58 10.99 -9.22
C LEU A 235 -3.75 11.55 -10.03
N ASN A 236 -4.02 11.00 -11.22
CA ASN A 236 -5.12 11.43 -12.07
C ASN A 236 -6.49 11.21 -11.40
N ASP A 237 -6.70 10.05 -10.78
CA ASP A 237 -7.92 9.74 -10.03
C ASP A 237 -8.08 10.70 -8.84
N SER A 238 -7.00 10.94 -8.09
CA SER A 238 -6.98 11.90 -6.98
C SER A 238 -7.36 13.31 -7.45
N ARG A 239 -6.81 13.79 -8.58
CA ARG A 239 -7.16 15.09 -9.19
C ARG A 239 -8.63 15.15 -9.58
N ALA A 240 -9.20 14.06 -10.10
CA ALA A 240 -10.62 13.99 -10.45
C ALA A 240 -11.52 14.09 -9.22
N VAL A 241 -11.16 13.44 -8.11
CA VAL A 241 -11.93 13.55 -6.86
C VAL A 241 -11.83 14.96 -6.26
N LEU A 242 -10.63 15.54 -6.18
CA LEU A 242 -10.46 16.92 -5.70
C LEU A 242 -11.24 17.93 -6.56
N ALA A 243 -11.28 17.73 -7.88
CA ALA A 243 -12.12 18.53 -8.78
C ALA A 243 -13.61 18.40 -8.47
N SER A 244 -14.08 17.19 -8.14
CA SER A 244 -15.47 16.93 -7.75
C SER A 244 -15.82 17.63 -6.43
N LEU A 245 -14.92 17.57 -5.44
CA LEU A 245 -15.10 18.26 -4.15
C LEU A 245 -15.23 19.77 -4.35
N TRP A 246 -14.33 20.38 -5.14
CA TRP A 246 -14.44 21.80 -5.50
C TRP A 246 -15.78 22.10 -6.18
N ALA A 247 -16.16 21.31 -7.20
CA ALA A 247 -17.38 21.56 -7.98
C ALA A 247 -18.64 21.49 -7.11
N GLN A 248 -18.72 20.53 -6.20
CA GLN A 248 -19.82 20.42 -5.25
C GLN A 248 -19.93 21.68 -4.38
N ARG A 249 -18.83 22.11 -3.75
CA ARG A 249 -18.83 23.28 -2.86
C ARG A 249 -19.09 24.58 -3.62
N PHE A 250 -18.56 24.71 -4.84
CA PHE A 250 -18.81 25.83 -5.73
C PHE A 250 -20.29 25.92 -6.09
N ASN A 251 -20.90 24.82 -6.53
CA ASN A 251 -22.32 24.78 -6.90
C ASN A 251 -23.22 25.10 -5.72
N THR A 252 -22.93 24.55 -4.53
CA THR A 252 -23.66 24.91 -3.31
C THR A 252 -23.55 26.40 -3.01
N ALA A 253 -22.34 26.97 -3.05
CA ALA A 253 -22.14 28.40 -2.79
C ALA A 253 -22.89 29.29 -3.80
N VAL A 254 -22.87 28.92 -5.08
CA VAL A 254 -23.58 29.60 -6.16
C VAL A 254 -25.10 29.53 -5.99
N GLN A 255 -25.64 28.43 -5.46
CA GLN A 255 -27.07 28.30 -5.18
C GLN A 255 -27.48 29.11 -3.95
N SER A 256 -26.62 29.20 -2.95
CA SER A 256 -26.92 29.90 -1.70
C SER A 256 -26.67 31.41 -1.74
N ASN A 257 -25.96 31.92 -2.74
CA ASN A 257 -25.61 33.34 -2.83
C ASN A 257 -25.64 33.86 -4.27
N SER A 258 -26.44 34.89 -4.57
CA SER A 258 -26.56 35.48 -5.91
C SER A 258 -25.42 36.44 -6.28
N GLY A 259 -24.58 36.84 -5.32
CA GLY A 259 -23.48 37.76 -5.54
C GLY A 259 -22.33 37.18 -6.38
N ARG A 260 -21.43 38.08 -6.79
CA ARG A 260 -20.16 37.72 -7.44
C ARG A 260 -19.24 36.96 -6.48
N LEU A 261 -19.10 37.47 -5.27
CA LEU A 261 -18.31 36.86 -4.21
C LEU A 261 -19.06 35.66 -3.62
N LEU A 262 -18.30 34.62 -3.24
CA LEU A 262 -18.84 33.38 -2.67
C LEU A 262 -18.25 33.16 -1.26
N PRO A 263 -18.75 33.87 -0.23
CA PRO A 263 -18.20 33.81 1.12
C PRO A 263 -18.10 32.37 1.67
N GLY A 264 -16.94 32.05 2.24
CA GLY A 264 -16.63 30.73 2.81
C GLY A 264 -16.46 29.61 1.78
N LEU A 265 -16.47 29.88 0.47
CA LEU A 265 -16.21 28.85 -0.54
C LEU A 265 -14.83 28.22 -0.35
N TYR A 266 -13.79 29.06 -0.22
CA TYR A 266 -12.41 28.61 -0.07
C TYR A 266 -12.25 27.66 1.13
N GLU A 267 -12.68 28.10 2.31
CA GLU A 267 -12.68 27.31 3.55
C GLU A 267 -13.40 25.97 3.36
N ARG A 268 -14.64 25.98 2.84
CA ARG A 268 -15.41 24.75 2.60
C ARG A 268 -14.76 23.80 1.61
N VAL A 269 -14.00 24.30 0.63
CA VAL A 269 -13.23 23.47 -0.30
C VAL A 269 -12.02 22.87 0.42
N MET A 270 -11.24 23.67 1.14
CA MET A 270 -10.05 23.20 1.85
C MET A 270 -10.40 22.22 2.97
N ASP A 271 -11.52 22.41 3.67
CA ASP A 271 -12.01 21.43 4.65
C ASP A 271 -12.42 20.12 3.97
N ALA A 272 -13.13 20.19 2.83
CA ALA A 272 -13.48 18.98 2.09
C ALA A 272 -12.24 18.21 1.59
N VAL A 273 -11.19 18.93 1.17
CA VAL A 273 -9.90 18.33 0.79
C VAL A 273 -9.23 17.69 2.00
N ARG A 274 -9.22 18.37 3.16
CA ARG A 274 -8.66 17.85 4.42
C ARG A 274 -9.36 16.58 4.86
N ASP A 275 -10.69 16.56 4.82
CA ASP A 275 -11.50 15.42 5.22
C ASP A 275 -11.32 14.22 4.27
N TYR A 276 -11.14 14.49 2.97
CA TYR A 276 -10.91 13.45 1.97
C TYR A 276 -9.46 12.93 1.95
N HIS A 277 -8.47 13.76 2.31
CA HIS A 277 -7.04 13.45 2.21
C HIS A 277 -6.63 12.07 2.78
N PRO A 278 -7.15 11.60 3.95
CA PRO A 278 -6.85 10.26 4.46
C PRO A 278 -7.27 9.10 3.55
N SER A 279 -8.18 9.34 2.59
CA SER A 279 -8.65 8.36 1.60
C SER A 279 -7.79 8.35 0.32
N MET A 280 -6.81 9.25 0.21
CA MET A 280 -5.90 9.24 -0.95
C MET A 280 -4.97 8.02 -0.91
N PRO A 281 -4.55 7.50 -2.08
CA PRO A 281 -3.65 6.36 -2.13
C PRO A 281 -2.33 6.61 -1.39
N SER A 282 -2.07 5.84 -0.34
CA SER A 282 -0.92 6.05 0.55
C SER A 282 0.43 5.89 -0.14
N PHE A 283 0.51 5.09 -1.21
CA PHE A 283 1.72 4.92 -2.01
C PHE A 283 2.11 6.17 -2.81
N LEU A 284 1.19 7.11 -3.06
CA LEU A 284 1.54 8.42 -3.62
C LEU A 284 2.35 9.26 -2.64
N LYS A 285 2.26 8.98 -1.33
CA LYS A 285 2.84 9.78 -0.25
C LYS A 285 2.48 11.27 -0.37
N CYS A 286 1.29 11.55 -0.90
CA CYS A 286 0.77 12.89 -1.05
C CYS A 286 0.42 13.45 0.33
N GLY A 287 1.20 14.40 0.84
CA GLY A 287 0.85 15.15 2.05
C GLY A 287 -0.26 16.18 1.82
N LEU A 288 -0.89 16.66 2.90
CA LEU A 288 -2.02 17.60 2.83
C LEU A 288 -1.69 18.90 2.09
N ILE A 289 -0.48 19.44 2.28
CA ILE A 289 0.01 20.64 1.56
C ILE A 289 0.00 20.42 0.04
N HIS A 290 0.42 19.25 -0.44
CA HIS A 290 0.34 18.92 -1.87
C HIS A 290 -1.12 18.84 -2.34
N ALA A 291 -2.02 18.27 -1.54
CA ALA A 291 -3.44 18.15 -1.90
C ALA A 291 -4.11 19.53 -2.03
N TYR A 292 -3.80 20.49 -1.15
CA TYR A 292 -4.21 21.88 -1.29
C TYR A 292 -3.63 22.52 -2.55
N GLY A 293 -2.34 22.34 -2.80
CA GLY A 293 -1.68 22.83 -4.01
C GLY A 293 -2.26 22.27 -5.31
N VAL A 294 -2.72 21.01 -5.34
CA VAL A 294 -3.39 20.42 -6.51
C VAL A 294 -4.71 21.13 -6.83
N VAL A 295 -5.42 21.65 -5.82
CA VAL A 295 -6.60 22.50 -6.04
C VAL A 295 -6.17 23.83 -6.65
N HIS A 296 -5.11 24.45 -6.15
CA HIS A 296 -4.56 25.69 -6.72
C HIS A 296 -4.08 25.50 -8.16
N GLN A 297 -3.43 24.38 -8.49
CA GLN A 297 -3.11 24.00 -9.88
C GLN A 297 -4.34 24.00 -10.77
N ARG A 298 -5.45 23.41 -10.30
CA ARG A 298 -6.70 23.41 -11.06
C ARG A 298 -7.25 24.83 -11.30
N VAL A 299 -7.12 25.71 -10.32
CA VAL A 299 -7.50 27.12 -10.47
C VAL A 299 -6.55 27.82 -11.45
N ASN A 300 -5.25 27.55 -11.36
CA ASN A 300 -4.24 28.11 -12.24
C ASN A 300 -4.43 27.68 -13.71
N ASP A 301 -4.94 26.46 -13.93
CA ASP A 301 -5.33 25.95 -15.26
C ASP A 301 -6.64 26.57 -15.78
N GLY A 302 -7.29 27.48 -15.03
CA GLY A 302 -8.59 28.07 -15.38
C GLY A 302 -9.78 27.10 -15.28
N ARG A 303 -9.59 25.91 -14.71
CA ARG A 303 -10.62 24.85 -14.60
C ARG A 303 -11.44 24.92 -13.32
N ALA A 304 -11.06 25.82 -12.41
CA ALA A 304 -11.74 26.15 -11.15
C ALA A 304 -11.53 27.63 -10.81
N GLY A 305 -12.21 28.12 -9.78
CA GLY A 305 -12.00 29.46 -9.26
C GLY A 305 -12.80 29.75 -7.99
N TRP A 306 -12.63 30.96 -7.47
CA TRP A 306 -13.09 31.35 -6.13
C TRP A 306 -14.24 32.37 -6.15
N VAL A 307 -14.58 32.90 -7.32
CA VAL A 307 -15.73 33.80 -7.54
C VAL A 307 -16.66 33.26 -8.62
N ARG A 308 -17.91 33.73 -8.64
CA ARG A 308 -18.93 33.27 -9.59
C ARG A 308 -18.49 33.37 -11.05
N ASN A 309 -17.84 34.47 -11.43
CA ASN A 309 -17.41 34.74 -12.79
C ASN A 309 -15.95 34.34 -13.06
N TYR A 310 -15.43 33.33 -12.35
CA TYR A 310 -14.02 32.93 -12.45
C TYR A 310 -13.55 32.61 -13.88
N LYS A 311 -14.44 32.09 -14.74
CA LYS A 311 -14.11 31.78 -16.14
C LYS A 311 -13.76 33.03 -16.96
N GLU A 312 -14.44 34.14 -16.71
CA GLU A 312 -14.14 35.42 -17.38
C GLU A 312 -12.74 35.91 -16.99
N ILE A 313 -12.42 35.82 -15.70
CA ILE A 313 -11.11 36.20 -15.15
C ILE A 313 -9.99 35.32 -15.74
N ALA A 314 -10.24 34.01 -15.84
CA ALA A 314 -9.31 33.07 -16.46
C ALA A 314 -9.09 33.38 -17.95
N ASN A 315 -10.17 33.62 -18.71
CA ASN A 315 -10.08 34.00 -20.12
C ASN A 315 -9.27 35.29 -20.30
N LEU A 316 -9.54 36.33 -19.50
CA LEU A 316 -8.77 37.59 -19.55
C LEU A 316 -7.30 37.39 -19.17
N HIS A 317 -7.00 36.49 -18.24
CA HIS A 317 -5.64 36.18 -17.84
C HIS A 317 -4.85 35.50 -18.98
N PHE A 318 -5.45 34.55 -19.70
CA PHE A 318 -4.78 33.85 -20.79
C PHE A 318 -4.71 34.65 -22.11
N SER A 319 -5.62 35.62 -22.31
CA SER A 319 -5.66 36.41 -23.55
C SER A 319 -4.60 37.53 -23.63
N GLY A 320 -3.92 37.87 -22.53
CA GLY A 320 -2.94 38.98 -22.47
C GLY A 320 -3.54 40.38 -22.76
N PRO A 321 -2.79 41.48 -22.53
CA PRO A 321 -3.19 42.78 -23.04
C PRO A 321 -3.06 42.74 -24.57
N ALA A 322 -4.13 43.06 -25.30
CA ALA A 322 -3.99 43.44 -26.70
C ALA A 322 -3.05 44.64 -26.76
N LEU A 323 -1.88 44.48 -27.39
CA LEU A 323 -1.02 45.62 -27.74
C LEU A 323 -1.84 46.56 -28.61
N ASP A 324 -2.07 47.78 -28.12
CA ASP A 324 -2.59 48.90 -28.92
C ASP A 324 -1.60 49.21 -30.05
N ALA A 325 -1.80 48.56 -31.18
CA ALA A 325 -1.16 48.90 -32.44
C ALA A 325 -1.87 50.11 -33.06
N SER A 326 -1.71 51.30 -32.47
CA SER A 326 -2.04 52.56 -33.15
C SER A 326 -1.20 53.74 -32.70
N GLU A 327 0.12 53.59 -32.57
CA GLU A 327 1.01 54.76 -32.46
C GLU A 327 2.42 54.44 -32.97
N ALA A 328 2.53 54.16 -34.27
CA ALA A 328 3.79 54.23 -35.02
C ALA A 328 3.52 54.29 -36.53
N ILE A 329 2.98 55.42 -37.01
CA ILE A 329 3.27 55.85 -38.38
C ILE A 329 4.42 56.84 -38.26
N SER A 330 5.58 56.33 -38.67
CA SER A 330 6.91 56.90 -38.67
C SER A 330 7.00 58.15 -39.55
N ASP A 331 7.48 59.22 -38.91
CA ASP A 331 8.25 60.32 -39.50
C ASP A 331 9.68 59.85 -39.83
N GLY A 332 10.28 60.44 -40.89
CA GLY A 332 11.69 60.33 -41.31
C GLY A 332 12.09 58.98 -41.94
N GLY A 333 12.46 58.87 -43.21
CA GLY A 333 13.44 59.70 -43.92
C GLY A 333 14.77 58.94 -43.98
N LEU A 334 15.06 58.28 -45.09
CA LEU A 334 16.39 57.73 -45.37
C LEU A 334 16.79 58.10 -46.80
N ASP A 335 17.74 59.02 -46.86
CA ASP A 335 18.55 59.36 -48.01
C ASP A 335 19.84 58.52 -48.00
N GLU A 336 20.30 58.24 -49.23
CA GLU A 336 21.63 57.81 -49.67
C GLU A 336 22.18 56.42 -49.28
N ASP A 337 23.08 55.81 -50.04
CA ASP A 337 23.30 55.57 -51.48
C ASP A 337 24.60 54.74 -51.53
N LYS A 338 24.75 53.87 -52.55
CA LYS A 338 26.02 53.31 -53.09
C LYS A 338 26.82 52.28 -52.27
N ASP A 339 26.85 51.05 -52.79
CA ASP A 339 27.93 50.44 -53.64
C ASP A 339 27.42 49.02 -54.00
N GLY A 340 27.52 48.42 -55.19
CA GLY A 340 28.45 48.54 -56.30
C GLY A 340 29.01 47.13 -56.62
N SER A 341 28.69 46.60 -57.82
CA SER A 341 29.33 45.45 -58.51
C SER A 341 29.04 44.01 -57.99
N ALA A 342 28.18 43.19 -58.62
CA ALA A 342 28.29 42.50 -59.92
C ALA A 342 29.33 41.36 -59.99
N LEU A 343 28.86 40.11 -60.16
CA LEU A 343 29.25 39.17 -61.22
C LEU A 343 28.34 37.92 -61.26
N SER A 344 27.69 37.78 -62.42
CA SER A 344 27.14 36.60 -63.13
C SER A 344 28.02 35.34 -63.07
N ALA A 345 27.59 34.11 -63.37
CA ALA A 345 26.36 33.49 -63.83
C ALA A 345 26.56 31.96 -63.72
N GLU A 346 25.48 31.18 -63.66
CA GLU A 346 25.43 29.86 -64.31
C GLU A 346 24.00 29.53 -64.74
N GLU A 347 23.90 29.08 -66.00
CA GLU A 347 22.72 28.85 -66.84
C GLU A 347 21.97 27.56 -66.46
N ALA A 348 20.65 27.50 -66.72
CA ALA A 348 20.08 26.66 -67.78
C ALA A 348 18.54 26.53 -67.70
N ILE A 349 17.93 26.67 -68.89
CA ILE A 349 16.54 26.40 -69.35
C ILE A 349 15.60 27.61 -69.38
#